data_AF-A0A0L0VC92-F1
#
_entry.id   AF-A0A0L0VC92-F1
#
_cell.length_a   1.000
_cell.length_b   1.000
_cell.length_c   1.000
_cell.angle_alpha   90.00
_cell.angle_beta   90.00
_cell.angle_gamma   90.00
#
_symmetry.space_group_name_H-M   'P 1'
#
loop_
_entity.id
_entity.type
_entity.pdbx_description
1 polymer ?
#
loop_
_entity_poly.entity_id
_entity_poly.type
_entity_poly.pdbx_seq_one_letter_code
_entity_poly.pdbx_strand_id
1 'polypeptide(L)'
;MVFVAYLADIKVLVVRMSFEGETLPDICNKLGYSVSPQSLDRWRHLFEETRAVIRYPTTYGQLGRLKKLSSEDSNFMIELLKDEPGLFLDEIRKKLYDATGVLLSIAAVHDNLVNQLCITLKKAETLNIKKCLLKKFQFIDQMRYYPAEFLIGSPFARYIINQNAARLSILPAIGMSGILAMTVRDDMFNAKKFEHFLKWDLVRRLRPGPSLLCLLTGLTGAVGDEDTPAKNTGA
;
A
#
# COMPACT_ATOMS: atom_id res chain seq x y z
N MET A 1 10.47 -38.83 9.64
CA MET A 1 11.30 -38.51 10.83
C MET A 1 10.85 -37.16 11.37
N VAL A 2 10.44 -37.09 12.62
CA VAL A 2 9.99 -35.84 13.27
C VAL A 2 11.21 -35.12 13.82
N PHE A 3 11.33 -33.82 13.54
CA PHE A 3 12.38 -33.00 14.12
C PHE A 3 12.08 -32.73 15.60
N VAL A 4 13.00 -33.09 16.50
CA VAL A 4 12.89 -32.81 17.94
C VAL A 4 13.93 -31.74 18.29
N ALA A 5 13.45 -30.62 18.81
CA ALA A 5 14.31 -29.54 19.29
C ALA A 5 14.79 -29.84 20.72
N TYR A 6 16.10 -29.83 20.93
CA TYR A 6 16.73 -29.99 22.26
C TYR A 6 17.40 -28.69 22.68
N LEU A 7 17.25 -28.33 23.95
CA LEU A 7 17.98 -27.20 24.55
C LEU A 7 19.49 -27.46 24.53
N ALA A 8 20.26 -26.37 24.48
CA ALA A 8 21.72 -26.40 24.50
C ALA A 8 22.28 -27.25 25.64
N ASP A 9 21.77 -26.99 26.85
CA ASP A 9 22.23 -27.61 28.08
C ASP A 9 22.00 -29.12 28.08
N ILE A 10 20.86 -29.56 27.53
CA ILE A 10 20.55 -30.99 27.37
C ILE A 10 21.60 -31.65 26.47
N LYS A 11 21.94 -31.03 25.33
CA LYS A 11 22.95 -31.59 24.42
C LYS A 11 24.31 -31.69 25.10
N VAL A 12 24.70 -30.66 25.86
CA VAL A 12 25.97 -30.64 26.61
C VAL A 12 26.00 -31.75 27.67
N LEU A 13 24.94 -31.91 28.44
CA LEU A 13 24.83 -32.97 29.45
C LEU A 13 24.89 -34.36 28.83
N VAL A 14 24.15 -34.58 27.73
CA VAL A 14 24.14 -35.86 27.00
C VAL A 14 25.55 -36.21 26.50
N VAL A 15 26.26 -35.24 25.89
CA VAL A 15 27.63 -35.46 25.41
C VAL A 15 28.57 -35.75 26.58
N ARG A 16 28.47 -34.99 27.68
CA ARG A 16 29.30 -35.20 28.88
C ARG A 16 29.11 -36.58 29.49
N MET A 17 27.87 -36.97 29.81
CA MET A 17 27.56 -38.28 30.39
C MET A 17 28.00 -39.42 29.46
N SER A 18 27.89 -39.21 28.15
CA SER A 18 28.40 -40.17 27.18
C SER A 18 29.93 -40.33 27.20
N PHE A 19 30.70 -39.28 27.50
CA PHE A 19 32.16 -39.39 27.68
C PHE A 19 32.53 -40.02 29.03
N GLU A 20 31.67 -39.91 30.03
CA GLU A 20 31.79 -40.58 31.34
C GLU A 20 31.48 -42.09 31.26
N GLY A 21 31.09 -42.61 30.10
CA GLY A 21 30.84 -44.03 29.85
C GLY A 21 29.41 -44.47 30.12
N GLU A 22 28.47 -43.54 30.33
CA GLU A 22 27.07 -43.89 30.53
C GLU A 22 26.42 -44.39 29.23
N THR A 23 25.53 -45.38 29.34
CA THR A 23 24.79 -45.89 28.19
C THR A 23 23.66 -44.93 27.80
N LEU A 24 23.31 -44.87 26.51
CA LEU A 24 22.23 -43.99 26.03
C LEU A 24 20.88 -44.20 26.75
N PRO A 25 20.43 -45.45 27.04
CA PRO A 25 19.24 -45.68 27.86
C PRO A 25 19.33 -45.05 29.26
N ASP A 26 20.48 -45.17 29.93
CA ASP A 26 20.68 -44.60 31.27
C ASP A 26 20.65 -43.07 31.24
N ILE A 27 21.29 -42.47 30.23
CA ILE A 27 21.26 -41.01 29.99
C ILE A 27 19.82 -40.53 29.78
N CYS A 28 19.04 -41.24 28.96
CA CYS A 28 17.64 -40.90 28.70
C CYS A 28 16.79 -41.00 29.98
N ASN A 29 17.01 -42.04 30.79
CA ASN A 29 16.32 -42.24 32.06
C ASN A 29 16.68 -41.15 33.08
N LYS A 30 17.95 -40.75 33.18
CA LYS A 30 18.41 -39.70 34.12
C LYS A 30 17.93 -38.31 33.74
N LEU A 31 17.95 -37.99 32.45
CA LEU A 31 17.57 -36.65 31.96
C LEU A 31 16.06 -36.52 31.75
N GLY A 32 15.32 -37.63 31.64
CA GLY A 32 13.89 -37.62 31.30
C GLY A 32 13.61 -37.23 29.85
N TYR A 33 14.61 -37.28 28.97
CA TYR A 33 14.49 -36.95 27.55
C TYR A 33 14.86 -38.15 26.68
N SER A 34 14.07 -38.42 25.66
CA SER A 34 14.43 -39.41 24.63
C SER A 34 15.39 -38.78 23.62
N VAL A 35 16.62 -39.29 23.55
CA VAL A 35 17.62 -38.89 22.56
C VAL A 35 17.90 -40.07 21.65
N SER A 36 17.86 -39.84 20.34
CA SER A 36 18.19 -40.89 19.37
C SER A 36 19.70 -41.15 19.32
N PRO A 37 20.14 -42.39 19.01
CA PRO A 37 21.56 -42.70 18.78
C PRO A 37 22.21 -41.76 17.75
N GLN A 38 21.51 -41.48 16.65
CA GLN A 38 21.97 -40.57 15.59
C GLN A 38 22.22 -39.14 16.09
N SER A 39 21.36 -38.65 17.00
CA SER A 39 21.55 -37.33 17.61
C SER A 39 22.79 -37.30 18.48
N LEU A 40 23.00 -38.33 19.30
CA LEU A 40 24.17 -38.48 20.16
C LEU A 40 25.46 -38.53 19.32
N ASP A 41 25.49 -39.36 18.27
CA ASP A 41 26.66 -39.49 17.39
C ASP A 41 26.99 -38.15 16.72
N ARG A 42 25.97 -37.44 16.23
CA ARG A 42 26.16 -36.12 15.59
C ARG A 42 26.69 -35.08 16.58
N TRP A 43 26.21 -35.08 17.81
CA TRP A 43 26.67 -34.15 18.85
C TRP A 43 28.08 -34.49 19.33
N ARG A 44 28.41 -35.78 19.45
CA ARG A 44 29.75 -36.24 19.83
C ARG A 44 30.78 -35.88 18.77
N HIS A 45 30.52 -36.20 17.51
CA HIS A 45 31.39 -35.82 16.40
C HIS A 45 31.62 -34.31 16.35
N LEU A 46 30.55 -33.52 16.50
CA LEU A 46 30.69 -32.06 16.50
C LEU A 46 31.55 -31.57 17.68
N PHE A 47 31.36 -32.15 18.86
CA PHE A 47 32.13 -31.78 20.04
C PHE A 47 33.60 -32.18 19.93
N GLU A 48 33.91 -33.34 19.35
CA GLU A 48 35.29 -33.76 19.08
C GLU A 48 35.99 -32.82 18.10
N GLU A 49 35.29 -32.36 17.07
CA GLU A 49 35.83 -31.47 16.03
C GLU A 49 35.99 -30.02 16.51
N THR A 50 34.96 -29.44 17.15
CA THR A 50 34.90 -28.00 17.43
C THR A 50 34.92 -27.65 18.91
N ARG A 51 34.97 -28.64 19.81
CA ARG A 51 34.79 -28.47 21.27
C ARG A 51 33.48 -27.75 21.66
N ALA A 52 32.48 -27.81 20.79
CA ALA A 52 31.17 -27.21 21.00
C ALA A 52 30.06 -28.21 20.63
N VAL A 53 28.96 -28.22 21.36
CA VAL A 53 27.80 -29.09 21.05
C VAL A 53 26.77 -28.38 20.16
N ILE A 54 26.96 -27.08 19.96
CA ILE A 54 26.17 -26.25 19.04
C ILE A 54 27.15 -25.63 18.04
N ARG A 55 26.86 -25.77 16.74
CA ARG A 55 27.65 -25.07 15.72
C ARG A 55 27.43 -23.56 15.87
N TYR A 56 28.45 -22.76 15.63
CA TYR A 56 28.32 -21.31 15.69
C TYR A 56 27.32 -20.81 14.61
N PRO A 57 26.44 -19.84 14.92
CA PRO A 57 25.50 -19.23 13.96
C PRO A 57 26.16 -18.83 12.64
N THR A 58 27.39 -18.30 12.71
CA THR A 58 28.21 -17.90 11.56
C THR A 58 28.57 -19.04 10.62
N THR A 59 28.71 -20.27 11.14
CA THR A 59 28.94 -21.48 10.32
C THR A 59 27.68 -22.01 9.63
N TYR A 60 26.48 -21.55 10.02
CA TYR A 60 25.23 -21.86 9.30
C TYR A 60 24.93 -20.86 8.19
N GLY A 61 25.50 -19.65 8.23
CA GLY A 61 25.17 -18.58 7.29
C GLY A 61 25.40 -18.94 5.82
N GLN A 62 26.27 -19.91 5.54
CA GLN A 62 26.60 -20.36 4.19
C GLN A 62 25.84 -21.60 3.71
N LEU A 63 25.04 -22.27 4.56
CA LEU A 63 24.37 -23.54 4.18
C LEU A 63 22.97 -23.37 3.58
N GLY A 64 22.57 -22.13 3.30
CA GLY A 64 21.43 -21.84 2.43
C GLY A 64 21.74 -22.18 0.97
N ARG A 65 20.70 -22.37 0.16
CA ARG A 65 20.85 -22.44 -1.30
C ARG A 65 21.66 -21.23 -1.77
N LEU A 66 22.77 -21.46 -2.47
CA LEU A 66 23.60 -20.40 -3.03
C LEU A 66 22.72 -19.37 -3.74
N LYS A 67 22.97 -18.07 -3.48
CA LYS A 67 22.31 -16.99 -4.20
C LYS A 67 22.55 -17.21 -5.68
N LYS A 68 21.46 -17.41 -6.43
CA LYS A 68 21.50 -17.66 -7.88
C LYS A 68 22.01 -16.46 -8.67
N LEU A 69 21.98 -15.27 -8.07
CA LEU A 69 22.40 -14.03 -8.70
C LEU A 69 23.67 -13.52 -8.05
N SER A 70 24.56 -13.04 -8.91
CA SER A 70 25.75 -12.32 -8.48
C SER A 70 25.37 -10.93 -7.95
N SER A 71 26.34 -10.26 -7.33
CA SER A 71 26.21 -8.85 -6.97
C SER A 71 26.02 -7.95 -8.21
N GLU A 72 26.61 -8.32 -9.34
CA GLU A 72 26.49 -7.58 -10.61
C GLU A 72 25.07 -7.65 -11.15
N ASP A 73 24.48 -8.85 -11.18
CA ASP A 73 23.08 -9.03 -11.63
C ASP A 73 22.10 -8.30 -10.71
N SER A 74 22.41 -8.28 -9.40
CA SER A 74 21.61 -7.57 -8.39
C SER A 74 21.63 -6.05 -8.63
N ASN A 75 22.80 -5.49 -8.95
CA ASN A 75 22.93 -4.07 -9.28
C ASN A 75 22.22 -3.73 -10.58
N PHE A 76 22.34 -4.59 -11.60
CA PHE A 76 21.62 -4.43 -12.86
C PHE A 76 20.10 -4.37 -12.64
N MET A 77 19.53 -5.27 -11.81
CA MET A 77 18.10 -5.21 -11.48
C MET A 77 17.70 -3.91 -10.78
N ILE A 78 18.55 -3.37 -9.91
CA ILE A 78 18.28 -2.09 -9.22
C ILE A 78 18.25 -0.94 -10.24
N GLU A 79 19.23 -0.88 -11.14
CA GLU A 79 19.29 0.16 -12.18
C GLU A 79 18.09 0.05 -13.12
N LEU A 80 17.77 -1.16 -13.57
CA LEU A 80 16.61 -1.42 -14.43
C LEU A 80 15.29 -0.91 -13.81
N LEU A 81 15.10 -1.12 -12.50
CA LEU A 81 13.90 -0.67 -11.80
C LEU A 81 13.88 0.84 -11.50
N LYS A 82 15.04 1.50 -11.43
CA LYS A 82 15.12 2.96 -11.32
C LYS A 82 14.71 3.64 -12.63
N ASP A 83 15.15 3.08 -13.75
CA ASP A 83 14.87 3.62 -15.07
C ASP A 83 13.42 3.31 -15.49
N GLU A 84 12.93 2.11 -15.18
CA GLU A 84 11.61 1.65 -15.59
C GLU A 84 10.85 0.96 -14.42
N PRO A 85 10.33 1.72 -13.44
CA PRO A 85 9.67 1.16 -12.25
C PRO A 85 8.32 0.48 -12.54
N GLY A 86 7.80 0.62 -13.77
CA GLY A 86 6.52 0.05 -14.20
C GLY A 86 6.61 -1.36 -14.78
N LEU A 87 7.79 -1.96 -14.85
CA LEU A 87 8.00 -3.27 -15.47
C LEU A 87 7.30 -4.40 -14.71
N PHE A 88 6.73 -5.33 -15.46
CA PHE A 88 6.21 -6.58 -14.93
C PHE A 88 7.33 -7.59 -14.66
N LEU A 89 7.08 -8.57 -13.79
CA LEU A 89 8.09 -9.55 -13.36
C LEU A 89 8.65 -10.40 -14.52
N ASP A 90 7.82 -10.69 -15.53
CA ASP A 90 8.23 -11.42 -16.73
C ASP A 90 9.07 -10.57 -17.68
N GLU A 91 8.80 -9.26 -17.76
CA GLU A 91 9.63 -8.29 -18.49
C GLU A 91 11.00 -8.11 -17.82
N ILE A 92 11.03 -7.97 -16.49
CA ILE A 92 12.27 -7.93 -15.70
C ILE A 92 13.08 -9.21 -15.94
N ARG A 93 12.43 -10.37 -15.87
CA ARG A 93 13.06 -11.66 -16.15
C ARG A 93 13.69 -11.69 -17.55
N LYS A 94 12.95 -11.22 -18.57
CA LYS A 94 13.42 -11.20 -19.95
C LYS A 94 14.65 -10.30 -20.09
N LYS A 95 14.59 -9.06 -19.60
CA LYS A 95 15.70 -8.11 -19.67
C LYS A 95 16.93 -8.60 -18.90
N LEU A 96 16.75 -9.25 -17.75
CA LEU A 96 17.84 -9.88 -17.00
C LEU A 96 18.49 -11.01 -17.82
N TYR A 97 17.68 -11.88 -18.43
CA TYR A 97 18.19 -12.95 -19.28
C TYR A 97 18.96 -12.42 -20.50
N ASP A 98 18.44 -11.39 -21.15
CA ASP A 98 19.09 -10.78 -22.32
C ASP A 98 20.44 -10.13 -21.96
N ALA A 99 20.58 -9.59 -20.74
CA ALA A 99 21.81 -8.93 -20.29
C ALA A 99 22.86 -9.90 -19.72
N THR A 100 22.43 -10.91 -18.94
CA THR A 100 23.36 -11.75 -18.15
C THR A 100 23.37 -13.22 -18.57
N GLY A 101 22.41 -13.65 -19.40
CA GLY A 101 22.20 -15.04 -19.77
C GLY A 101 21.59 -15.91 -18.65
N VAL A 102 21.31 -15.34 -17.48
CA VAL A 102 20.78 -16.08 -16.33
C VAL A 102 19.25 -16.17 -16.41
N LEU A 103 18.74 -17.38 -16.64
CA LEU A 103 17.30 -17.62 -16.65
C LEU A 103 16.77 -17.90 -15.23
N LEU A 104 15.96 -16.96 -14.72
CA LEU A 104 15.25 -17.12 -13.44
C LEU A 104 13.79 -17.50 -13.64
N SER A 105 13.22 -18.19 -12.66
CA SER A 105 11.76 -18.31 -12.56
C SER A 105 11.15 -16.98 -12.11
N ILE A 106 9.87 -16.73 -12.42
CA ILE A 106 9.15 -15.53 -11.97
C ILE A 106 9.18 -15.42 -10.43
N ALA A 107 8.98 -16.55 -9.74
CA ALA A 107 9.07 -16.61 -8.28
C ALA A 107 10.47 -16.25 -7.76
N ALA A 108 11.54 -16.65 -8.47
CA ALA A 108 12.89 -16.27 -8.11
C ALA A 108 13.14 -14.78 -8.34
N VAL A 109 12.64 -14.18 -9.42
CA VAL A 109 12.73 -12.73 -9.63
C VAL A 109 12.04 -11.99 -8.49
N HIS A 110 10.80 -12.37 -8.15
CA HIS A 110 10.07 -11.80 -7.03
C HIS A 110 10.83 -11.93 -5.70
N ASP A 111 11.32 -13.12 -5.37
CA ASP A 111 12.09 -13.38 -4.14
C ASP A 111 13.36 -12.51 -4.08
N ASN A 112 14.07 -12.35 -5.19
CA ASN A 112 15.24 -11.48 -5.24
C ASN A 112 14.86 -10.01 -5.01
N LEU A 113 13.81 -9.51 -5.65
CA LEU A 113 13.36 -8.13 -5.46
C LEU A 113 12.94 -7.86 -4.01
N VAL A 114 12.10 -8.72 -3.43
CA VAL A 114 11.50 -8.48 -2.12
C VAL A 114 12.46 -8.85 -0.98
N ASN A 115 13.01 -10.06 -0.99
CA ASN A 115 13.74 -10.61 0.15
C ASN A 115 15.23 -10.31 0.11
N GLN A 116 15.82 -10.15 -1.09
CA GLN A 116 17.25 -9.87 -1.19
C GLN A 116 17.57 -8.39 -1.37
N LEU A 117 16.78 -7.67 -2.17
CA LEU A 117 16.98 -6.25 -2.46
C LEU A 117 16.10 -5.33 -1.60
N CYS A 118 15.19 -5.89 -0.80
CA CYS A 118 14.27 -5.13 0.05
C CYS A 118 13.40 -4.12 -0.73
N ILE A 119 13.12 -4.40 -2.01
CA ILE A 119 12.28 -3.56 -2.86
C ILE A 119 10.82 -3.92 -2.60
N THR A 120 10.04 -2.93 -2.18
CA THR A 120 8.60 -3.11 -1.94
C THR A 120 7.81 -2.70 -3.17
N LEU A 121 6.95 -3.58 -3.66
CA LEU A 121 6.02 -3.27 -4.74
C LEU A 121 4.86 -2.45 -4.17
N LYS A 122 4.81 -1.16 -4.50
CA LYS A 122 3.66 -0.33 -4.17
C LYS A 122 2.66 -0.37 -5.32
N LYS A 123 1.38 -0.55 -4.98
CA LYS A 123 0.30 -0.37 -5.93
C LYS A 123 0.29 1.10 -6.35
N ALA A 124 0.50 1.38 -7.63
CA ALA A 124 0.40 2.72 -8.16
C ALA A 124 -1.01 3.28 -7.87
N GLU A 125 -1.07 4.52 -7.40
CA GLU A 125 -2.36 5.18 -7.22
C GLU A 125 -3.00 5.42 -8.58
N THR A 126 -4.30 5.11 -8.70
CA THR A 126 -5.05 5.46 -9.90
C THR A 126 -5.24 6.98 -9.93
N LEU A 127 -4.39 7.67 -10.68
CA LEU A 127 -4.55 9.09 -10.92
C LEU A 127 -5.70 9.30 -11.93
N ASN A 128 -6.61 10.22 -11.61
CA ASN A 128 -7.65 10.63 -12.55
C ASN A 128 -6.98 11.39 -13.70
N ILE A 129 -6.88 10.76 -14.88
CA ILE A 129 -6.27 11.31 -16.09
C ILE A 129 -6.88 12.63 -16.56
N LYS A 130 -8.11 12.96 -16.14
CA LYS A 130 -8.76 14.24 -16.45
C LYS A 130 -8.35 15.38 -15.52
N LYS A 131 -7.58 15.11 -14.45
CA LYS A 131 -7.06 16.15 -13.56
C LYS A 131 -5.88 16.86 -14.22
N CYS A 132 -6.11 18.09 -14.68
CA CYS A 132 -5.03 18.97 -15.10
C CYS A 132 -4.34 19.56 -13.85
N LEU A 133 -3.07 19.21 -13.62
CA LEU A 133 -2.30 19.73 -12.48
C LEU A 133 -2.17 21.25 -12.53
N LEU A 134 -1.97 21.84 -13.71
CA LEU A 134 -1.88 23.28 -13.88
C LEU A 134 -3.15 24.00 -13.39
N LYS A 135 -4.33 23.54 -13.82
CA LYS A 135 -5.61 24.10 -13.37
C LYS A 135 -5.81 23.93 -11.86
N LYS A 136 -5.38 22.79 -11.30
CA LYS A 136 -5.44 22.56 -9.85
C LYS A 136 -4.56 23.56 -9.10
N PHE A 137 -3.33 23.81 -9.55
CA PHE A 137 -2.43 24.76 -8.89
C PHE A 137 -2.93 26.20 -9.00
N GLN A 138 -3.42 26.62 -10.18
CA GLN A 138 -4.04 27.94 -10.37
C GLN A 138 -5.23 28.13 -9.40
N PHE A 139 -6.09 27.12 -9.28
CA PHE A 139 -7.20 27.17 -8.33
C PHE A 139 -6.72 27.27 -6.87
N ILE A 140 -5.72 26.48 -6.47
CA ILE A 140 -5.17 26.53 -5.11
C ILE A 140 -4.59 27.92 -4.81
N ASP A 141 -3.88 28.51 -5.76
CA ASP A 141 -3.28 29.84 -5.61
C ASP A 141 -4.34 30.93 -5.48
N GLN A 142 -5.37 30.90 -6.33
CA GLN A 142 -6.53 31.80 -6.24
C GLN A 142 -7.28 31.67 -4.92
N MET A 143 -7.42 30.43 -4.41
CA MET A 143 -8.16 30.15 -3.18
C MET A 143 -7.35 30.37 -1.90
N ARG A 144 -6.03 30.62 -1.98
CA ARG A 144 -5.13 30.68 -0.82
C ARG A 144 -5.51 31.76 0.20
N TYR A 145 -6.14 32.84 -0.23
CA TYR A 145 -6.51 33.97 0.63
C TYR A 145 -7.90 33.85 1.26
N TYR A 146 -8.68 32.81 0.92
CA TYR A 146 -10.01 32.60 1.48
C TYR A 146 -9.93 31.73 2.74
N PRO A 147 -10.39 32.22 3.91
CA PRO A 147 -10.41 31.41 5.12
C PRO A 147 -11.35 30.21 4.97
N ALA A 148 -10.96 29.06 5.52
CA ALA A 148 -11.71 27.81 5.38
C ALA A 148 -13.16 27.90 5.89
N GLU A 149 -13.43 28.80 6.85
CA GLU A 149 -14.76 29.04 7.41
C GLU A 149 -15.78 29.61 6.41
N PHE A 150 -15.30 30.20 5.32
CA PHE A 150 -16.14 30.69 4.22
C PHE A 150 -16.36 29.63 3.13
N LEU A 151 -15.68 28.48 3.20
CA LEU A 151 -15.82 27.42 2.22
C LEU A 151 -16.91 26.42 2.66
N ILE A 152 -18.02 26.40 1.90
CA ILE A 152 -19.07 25.38 2.05
C ILE A 152 -18.83 24.31 1.00
N GLY A 153 -18.52 23.08 1.43
CA GLY A 153 -18.28 21.95 0.55
C GLY A 153 -19.49 21.02 0.48
N SER A 154 -19.86 20.59 -0.72
CA SER A 154 -20.75 19.44 -0.90
C SER A 154 -19.92 18.25 -1.36
N PRO A 155 -19.51 17.33 -0.48
CA PRO A 155 -18.90 16.09 -0.92
C PRO A 155 -19.99 15.21 -1.54
N PHE A 156 -19.96 15.08 -2.86
CA PHE A 156 -20.68 14.01 -3.55
C PHE A 156 -19.90 12.70 -3.41
N ALA A 157 -20.18 11.95 -2.35
CA ALA A 157 -19.74 10.55 -2.26
C ALA A 157 -20.76 9.66 -2.98
N ARG A 158 -20.34 8.97 -4.05
CA ARG A 158 -21.13 7.88 -4.63
C ARG A 158 -20.64 6.57 -4.02
N TYR A 159 -21.43 5.97 -3.14
CA TYR A 159 -21.22 4.58 -2.72
C TYR A 159 -21.82 3.67 -3.78
N ILE A 160 -20.97 2.94 -4.52
CA ILE A 160 -21.43 1.93 -5.49
C ILE A 160 -21.32 0.57 -4.80
N ILE A 161 -22.42 0.10 -4.22
CA ILE A 161 -22.59 -1.27 -3.76
C ILE A 161 -23.84 -1.79 -4.47
N ASN A 162 -23.67 -2.84 -5.30
CA ASN A 162 -24.70 -3.43 -6.16
C ASN A 162 -25.23 -2.50 -7.28
N GLN A 163 -24.83 -2.73 -8.53
CA GLN A 163 -25.20 -1.87 -9.65
C GLN A 163 -26.70 -1.87 -9.98
N ASN A 164 -27.48 -2.83 -9.48
CA ASN A 164 -28.89 -3.03 -9.84
C ASN A 164 -29.91 -2.82 -8.69
N ALA A 165 -29.49 -2.32 -7.52
CA ALA A 165 -30.44 -1.96 -6.47
C ALA A 165 -31.12 -0.60 -6.77
N ALA A 166 -32.30 -0.36 -6.19
CA ALA A 166 -32.93 0.96 -6.18
C ALA A 166 -31.91 2.00 -5.67
N ARG A 167 -31.67 3.06 -6.45
CA ARG A 167 -30.61 4.04 -6.17
C ARG A 167 -31.22 5.29 -5.56
N LEU A 168 -30.82 5.61 -4.33
CA LEU A 168 -31.10 6.90 -3.72
C LEU A 168 -29.99 7.88 -4.09
N SER A 169 -30.38 9.06 -4.60
CA SER A 169 -29.50 10.21 -4.73
C SER A 169 -29.54 11.04 -3.45
N ILE A 170 -28.38 11.23 -2.83
CA ILE A 170 -28.22 12.05 -1.63
C ILE A 170 -27.42 13.30 -2.02
N LEU A 171 -27.95 14.47 -1.67
CA LEU A 171 -27.27 15.76 -1.84
C LEU A 171 -27.10 16.42 -0.47
N PRO A 172 -25.92 16.27 0.16
CA PRO A 172 -25.61 16.95 1.41
C PRO A 172 -24.92 18.30 1.14
N ALA A 173 -25.23 19.30 1.94
CA ALA A 173 -24.42 20.51 2.11
C ALA A 173 -23.72 20.42 3.46
N ILE A 174 -22.38 20.49 3.47
CA ILE A 174 -21.57 20.29 4.67
C ILE A 174 -20.74 21.54 4.91
N GLY A 175 -20.81 22.06 6.13
CA GLY A 175 -19.93 23.12 6.63
C GLY A 175 -18.89 22.54 7.58
N MET A 176 -18.02 23.40 8.11
CA MET A 176 -17.00 22.97 9.09
C MET A 176 -17.60 22.37 10.37
N SER A 177 -18.83 22.75 10.72
CA SER A 177 -19.57 22.26 11.90
C SER A 177 -20.45 21.03 11.62
N GLY A 178 -20.37 20.43 10.42
CA GLY A 178 -21.15 19.25 10.04
C GLY A 178 -22.20 19.52 8.95
N ILE A 179 -23.20 18.64 8.86
CA ILE A 179 -24.23 18.69 7.82
C ILE A 179 -25.16 19.90 8.05
N LEU A 180 -25.18 20.83 7.10
CA LEU A 180 -26.04 22.01 7.13
C LEU A 180 -27.44 21.68 6.59
N ALA A 181 -27.50 21.02 5.42
CA ALA A 181 -28.73 20.58 4.77
C ALA A 181 -28.51 19.24 4.08
N MET A 182 -29.56 18.43 3.92
CA MET A 182 -29.48 17.17 3.19
C MET A 182 -30.82 16.86 2.55
N THR A 183 -30.79 16.48 1.28
CA THR A 183 -31.97 16.04 0.53
C THR A 183 -31.71 14.66 -0.08
N VAL A 184 -32.65 13.74 0.10
CA VAL A 184 -32.62 12.38 -0.44
C VAL A 184 -33.73 12.24 -1.47
N ARG A 185 -33.43 11.62 -2.62
CA ARG A 185 -34.40 11.38 -3.70
C ARG A 185 -34.19 10.01 -4.33
N ASP A 186 -35.25 9.45 -4.90
CA ASP A 186 -35.21 8.18 -5.63
C ASP A 186 -34.77 8.36 -7.10
N ASP A 187 -34.54 9.60 -7.52
CA ASP A 187 -34.14 9.96 -8.88
C ASP A 187 -32.87 10.83 -8.90
N MET A 188 -32.31 11.07 -10.10
CA MET A 188 -31.09 11.88 -10.23
C MET A 188 -31.37 13.38 -10.01
N PHE A 189 -30.42 14.06 -9.37
CA PHE A 189 -30.40 15.52 -9.29
C PHE A 189 -30.06 16.11 -10.66
N ASN A 190 -30.93 17.00 -11.15
CA ASN A 190 -30.69 17.85 -12.31
C ASN A 190 -30.49 19.31 -11.86
N ALA A 191 -30.15 20.20 -12.79
CA ALA A 191 -29.90 21.61 -12.47
C ALA A 191 -31.04 22.27 -11.70
N LYS A 192 -32.30 22.09 -12.14
CA LYS A 192 -33.48 22.68 -11.47
C LYS A 192 -33.66 22.18 -10.02
N LYS A 193 -33.42 20.89 -9.78
CA LYS A 193 -33.49 20.31 -8.42
C LYS A 193 -32.35 20.82 -7.54
N PHE A 194 -31.17 21.02 -8.11
CA PHE A 194 -30.04 21.59 -7.38
C PHE A 194 -30.30 23.06 -7.01
N GLU A 195 -30.79 23.88 -7.94
CA GLU A 195 -31.21 25.26 -7.65
C GLU A 195 -32.30 25.31 -6.57
N HIS A 196 -33.29 24.41 -6.66
CA HIS A 196 -34.31 24.29 -5.64
C HIS A 196 -33.69 23.96 -4.27
N PHE A 197 -32.76 23.01 -4.21
CA PHE A 197 -32.05 22.68 -2.98
C PHE A 197 -31.29 23.89 -2.42
N LEU A 198 -30.56 24.62 -3.26
CA LEU A 198 -29.86 25.83 -2.83
C LEU A 198 -30.82 26.86 -2.23
N LYS A 199 -31.87 27.20 -2.98
CA LYS A 199 -32.81 28.28 -2.61
C LYS A 199 -33.64 27.93 -1.39
N TRP A 200 -34.13 26.70 -1.29
CA TRP A 200 -35.15 26.34 -0.33
C TRP A 200 -34.63 25.50 0.83
N ASP A 201 -33.63 24.64 0.62
CA ASP A 201 -33.12 23.76 1.66
C ASP A 201 -31.88 24.36 2.35
N LEU A 202 -30.95 24.91 1.57
CA LEU A 202 -29.67 25.41 2.08
C LEU A 202 -29.75 26.86 2.58
N VAL A 203 -30.21 27.81 1.76
CA VAL A 203 -30.25 29.24 2.10
C VAL A 203 -31.09 29.52 3.33
N ARG A 204 -32.19 28.78 3.55
CA ARG A 204 -33.02 28.93 4.76
C ARG A 204 -32.30 28.55 6.05
N ARG A 205 -31.32 27.64 5.98
CA ARG A 205 -30.58 27.15 7.15
C ARG A 205 -29.31 27.95 7.43
N LEU A 206 -28.79 28.61 6.40
CA LEU A 206 -27.71 29.57 6.54
C LEU A 206 -28.28 30.82 7.23
N ARG A 207 -27.83 31.09 8.46
CA ARG A 207 -28.24 32.31 9.17
C ARG A 207 -27.82 33.53 8.32
N PRO A 208 -28.67 34.57 8.18
CA PRO A 208 -28.30 35.79 7.49
C PRO A 208 -27.22 36.52 8.31
N GLY A 209 -25.96 36.19 8.04
CA GLY A 209 -24.79 36.94 8.45
C GLY A 209 -24.29 37.80 7.28
N PRO A 210 -23.64 38.94 7.54
CA PRO A 210 -23.24 39.91 6.51
C PRO A 210 -22.28 39.35 5.45
N SER A 211 -21.64 38.20 5.70
CA SER A 211 -20.63 37.58 4.83
C SER A 211 -21.18 36.59 3.80
N LEU A 212 -22.43 36.14 3.91
CA LEU A 212 -23.00 35.10 3.02
C LEU A 212 -23.61 35.66 1.73
N LEU A 213 -23.88 36.98 1.69
CA LEU A 213 -24.46 37.65 0.53
C LEU A 213 -23.50 37.70 -0.67
N CYS A 214 -22.18 37.68 -0.44
CA CYS A 214 -21.16 37.79 -1.49
C CYS A 214 -21.00 36.55 -2.39
N LEU A 215 -21.34 35.34 -1.90
CA LEU A 215 -21.16 34.11 -2.70
C LEU A 215 -22.32 33.85 -3.68
N LEU A 216 -23.52 34.33 -3.38
CA LEU A 216 -24.68 34.13 -4.27
C LEU A 216 -24.71 35.14 -5.42
N THR A 217 -24.23 36.38 -5.20
CA THR A 217 -24.18 37.41 -6.25
C THR A 217 -23.06 37.16 -7.27
N GLY A 218 -21.95 36.54 -6.87
CA GLY A 218 -20.86 36.17 -7.79
C GLY A 218 -21.21 35.03 -8.77
N LEU A 219 -22.15 34.16 -8.41
CA LEU A 219 -22.59 33.05 -9.28
C LEU A 219 -23.66 33.46 -10.31
N THR A 220 -24.43 34.52 -10.04
CA THR A 220 -25.44 35.01 -11.00
C THR A 220 -24.87 36.03 -12.00
N GLY A 221 -23.68 36.60 -11.75
CA GLY A 221 -23.05 37.60 -12.63
C GLY A 221 -22.28 37.05 -13.84
N ALA A 222 -22.23 35.73 -14.05
CA ALA A 222 -21.47 35.10 -15.14
C ALA A 222 -22.34 34.58 -16.30
N VAL A 223 -23.62 34.98 -16.38
CA VAL A 223 -24.52 34.61 -17.47
C VAL A 223 -25.19 35.87 -18.03
N GLY A 224 -24.69 36.35 -19.18
CA GLY A 224 -25.43 37.22 -20.09
C GLY A 224 -24.82 38.60 -20.32
N ASP A 225 -23.93 38.72 -21.30
CA ASP A 225 -23.81 39.91 -22.15
C ASP A 225 -23.19 39.52 -23.50
N GLU A 226 -23.96 38.80 -24.31
CA GLU A 226 -23.79 38.78 -25.77
C GLU A 226 -25.21 38.76 -26.37
N ASP A 227 -25.64 39.93 -26.85
CA ASP A 227 -26.38 40.10 -28.11
C ASP A 227 -26.87 41.55 -28.22
N THR A 228 -25.99 42.43 -28.69
CA THR A 228 -26.40 43.74 -29.21
C THR A 228 -26.55 43.62 -30.74
N PRO A 229 -27.76 43.72 -31.31
CA PRO A 229 -27.93 43.66 -32.76
C PRO A 229 -27.53 45.01 -33.39
N ALA A 230 -26.61 44.94 -34.35
CA ALA A 230 -26.20 46.06 -35.18
C ALA A 230 -27.41 46.59 -36.01
N LYS A 231 -27.75 47.86 -35.81
CA LYS A 231 -28.67 48.59 -36.68
C LYS A 231 -27.94 48.97 -37.97
N ASN A 232 -28.36 48.36 -39.09
CA ASN A 232 -28.07 48.85 -40.43
C ASN A 232 -28.94 50.08 -40.73
N THR A 233 -28.32 51.25 -40.85
CA THR A 233 -28.91 52.42 -41.52
C THR A 233 -28.32 52.52 -42.91
N GLY A 234 -29.17 52.28 -43.91
CA GLY A 234 -28.92 52.61 -45.31
C GLY A 234 -30.13 53.36 -45.86
N ALA A 235 -29.96 54.65 -46.11
CA ALA A 235 -30.61 55.48 -47.12
C ALA A 235 -29.81 56.79 -47.21
#